data_AF-A0A351A5D2-F1
#
_entry.id   AF-A0A351A5D2-F1
#
_cell.length_a   1.000
_cell.length_b   1.000
_cell.length_c   1.000
_cell.angle_alpha   90.00
_cell.angle_beta   90.00
_cell.angle_gamma   90.00
#
_symmetry.space_group_name_H-M   'P 1'
#
loop_
_entity.id
_entity.type
_entity.pdbx_description
1 polymer ?
#
loop_
_entity_poly.entity_id
_entity_poly.type
_entity_poly.pdbx_seq_one_letter_code
_entity_poly.pdbx_strand_id
1 'polypeptide(L)'
;VMKGYLKNEKATNEAFAGGWFHTGDLAVMHPDGYVKIKDRSKDVIISGGENISSLEVEEVLYRHPAVLTAAVVARPDEKWGEVPAAYIEVKDGAGVTADDIIAHCREHLARYKVPKHIEFCVLPKTSTGKIQKFALREMAKSASAIE
;
A
#
# COMPACT_ATOMS: atom_id res chain seq x y z
N VAL A 1 2.24 -25.40 10.97
CA VAL A 1 1.61 -24.66 9.85
C VAL A 1 0.17 -25.13 9.70
N MET A 2 -0.78 -24.27 9.31
CA MET A 2 -2.21 -24.62 9.18
C MET A 2 -2.46 -25.66 8.07
N LYS A 3 -3.65 -26.30 8.04
CA LYS A 3 -4.04 -27.27 6.99
C LYS A 3 -4.45 -26.61 5.66
N GLY A 4 -4.75 -25.33 5.67
CA GLY A 4 -5.31 -24.59 4.54
C GLY A 4 -6.41 -23.64 4.98
N TYR A 5 -7.04 -22.99 4.00
CA TYR A 5 -8.17 -22.10 4.22
C TYR A 5 -9.50 -22.88 4.14
N LEU A 6 -10.39 -22.63 5.10
CA LEU A 6 -11.68 -23.31 5.19
C LEU A 6 -12.52 -23.04 3.93
N LYS A 7 -12.89 -24.13 3.23
CA LYS A 7 -13.71 -24.09 2.00
C LYS A 7 -13.12 -23.23 0.87
N ASN A 8 -11.80 -23.00 0.88
CA ASN A 8 -11.12 -22.26 -0.17
C ASN A 8 -9.88 -23.02 -0.64
N GLU A 9 -10.12 -24.04 -1.47
CA GLU A 9 -9.09 -24.93 -1.99
C GLU A 9 -8.13 -24.18 -2.92
N LYS A 10 -8.64 -23.25 -3.75
CA LYS A 10 -7.82 -22.39 -4.61
C LYS A 10 -6.76 -21.63 -3.80
N ALA A 11 -7.19 -20.85 -2.80
CA ALA A 11 -6.26 -20.08 -1.97
C ALA A 11 -5.33 -20.98 -1.17
N THR A 12 -5.77 -22.20 -0.81
CA THR A 12 -4.92 -23.17 -0.11
C THR A 12 -3.80 -23.64 -1.03
N ASN A 13 -4.12 -24.04 -2.26
CA ASN A 13 -3.13 -24.52 -3.23
C ASN A 13 -2.14 -23.42 -3.60
N GLU A 14 -2.60 -22.18 -3.78
CA GLU A 14 -1.73 -21.03 -4.04
C GLU A 14 -0.79 -20.74 -2.87
N ALA A 15 -1.31 -20.70 -1.64
CA ALA A 15 -0.49 -20.40 -0.46
C ALA A 15 0.53 -21.50 -0.13
N PHE A 16 0.36 -22.73 -0.61
CA PHE A 16 1.28 -23.85 -0.41
C PHE A 16 2.07 -24.24 -1.67
N ALA A 17 2.00 -23.45 -2.74
CA ALA A 17 2.68 -23.73 -3.99
C ALA A 17 4.19 -23.93 -3.79
N GLY A 18 4.77 -24.99 -4.37
CA GLY A 18 6.20 -25.29 -4.19
C GLY A 18 6.58 -25.90 -2.84
N GLY A 19 5.61 -26.39 -2.06
CA GLY A 19 5.86 -27.16 -0.83
C GLY A 19 6.12 -26.32 0.43
N TRP A 20 6.06 -24.99 0.31
CA TRP A 20 6.22 -24.04 1.41
C TRP A 20 4.98 -23.16 1.55
N PHE A 21 4.70 -22.72 2.78
CA PHE A 21 3.62 -21.78 3.03
C PHE A 21 4.08 -20.33 2.79
N HIS A 22 3.49 -19.68 1.79
CA HIS A 22 3.72 -18.28 1.43
C HIS A 22 2.86 -17.36 2.31
N THR A 23 3.47 -16.71 3.30
CA THR A 23 2.73 -15.81 4.21
C THR A 23 2.28 -14.51 3.52
N GLY A 24 2.92 -14.18 2.40
CA GLY A 24 2.79 -12.91 1.70
C GLY A 24 3.45 -11.74 2.42
N ASP A 25 4.25 -12.00 3.47
CA ASP A 25 5.07 -10.98 4.12
C ASP A 25 6.43 -10.87 3.43
N LEU A 26 6.90 -9.64 3.23
CA LEU A 26 8.24 -9.34 2.75
C LEU A 26 9.12 -9.00 3.93
N ALA A 27 10.33 -9.55 3.94
CA ALA A 27 11.25 -9.39 5.05
C ALA A 27 12.70 -9.30 4.57
N VAL A 28 13.55 -8.71 5.42
CA VAL A 28 15.00 -8.70 5.25
C VAL A 28 15.61 -9.57 6.35
N MET A 29 16.55 -10.43 5.96
CA MET A 29 17.38 -11.20 6.89
C MET A 29 18.66 -10.43 7.17
N HIS A 30 18.95 -10.20 8.44
CA HIS A 30 20.18 -9.58 8.90
C HIS A 30 21.32 -10.62 9.00
N PRO A 31 22.60 -10.19 8.98
CA PRO A 31 23.74 -11.12 9.04
C PRO A 31 23.79 -12.01 10.29
N ASP A 32 23.14 -11.61 11.38
CA ASP A 32 23.01 -12.36 12.63
C ASP A 32 21.83 -13.37 12.62
N GLY A 33 21.12 -13.50 11.49
CA GLY A 33 20.00 -14.41 11.31
C GLY A 33 18.64 -13.84 11.74
N TYR A 34 18.58 -12.60 12.26
CA TYR A 34 17.30 -11.97 12.58
C TYR A 34 16.53 -11.59 11.32
N VAL A 35 15.21 -11.84 11.32
CA VAL A 35 14.31 -11.48 10.23
C VAL A 35 13.47 -10.28 10.63
N LYS A 36 13.56 -9.19 9.86
CA LYS A 36 12.72 -8.00 10.03
C LYS A 36 11.65 -7.98 8.94
N ILE A 37 10.38 -8.13 9.34
CA ILE A 37 9.25 -7.92 8.44
C ILE A 37 9.20 -6.45 8.03
N LYS A 38 9.01 -6.21 6.73
CA LYS A 38 9.07 -4.88 6.11
C LYS A 38 7.77 -4.48 5.45
N ASP A 39 7.11 -5.41 4.75
CA ASP A 39 5.93 -5.09 3.95
C ASP A 39 5.10 -6.34 3.67
N ARG A 40 4.05 -6.19 2.86
CA ARG A 40 3.27 -7.27 2.27
C ARG A 40 3.50 -7.28 0.76
N SER A 41 3.60 -8.46 0.16
CA SER A 41 3.81 -8.60 -1.28
C SER A 41 2.75 -7.86 -2.10
N LYS A 42 1.49 -7.91 -1.66
CA LYS A 42 0.35 -7.21 -2.30
C LYS A 42 0.31 -5.70 -2.07
N ASP A 43 1.13 -5.17 -1.17
CA ASP A 43 1.22 -3.73 -0.86
C ASP A 43 2.42 -3.06 -1.58
N VAL A 44 3.18 -3.83 -2.38
CA VAL A 44 4.18 -3.35 -3.33
C VAL A 44 3.50 -2.88 -4.61
N ILE A 45 3.88 -1.69 -5.08
CA ILE A 45 3.39 -1.06 -6.31
C ILE A 45 4.52 -1.12 -7.34
N ILE A 46 4.23 -1.62 -8.55
CA ILE A 46 5.24 -1.77 -9.61
C ILE A 46 5.05 -0.66 -10.64
N SER A 47 5.89 0.37 -10.58
CA SER A 47 5.80 1.57 -11.42
C SER A 47 6.98 1.66 -12.37
N GLY A 48 6.74 1.42 -13.67
CA GLY A 48 7.77 1.47 -14.72
C GLY A 48 8.94 0.52 -14.49
N GLY A 49 8.70 -0.62 -13.84
CA GLY A 49 9.72 -1.62 -13.48
C GLY A 49 10.36 -1.40 -12.11
N GLU A 50 10.01 -0.34 -11.40
CA GLU A 50 10.51 -0.06 -10.05
C GLU A 50 9.50 -0.50 -8.97
N ASN A 51 10.01 -1.12 -7.91
CA ASN A 51 9.19 -1.53 -6.75
C ASN A 51 9.07 -0.37 -5.76
N ILE A 52 7.83 -0.02 -5.41
CA ILE A 52 7.52 1.05 -4.44
C ILE A 52 6.73 0.43 -3.29
N SER A 53 7.25 0.60 -2.06
CA SER A 53 6.50 0.24 -0.86
C SER A 53 5.42 1.28 -0.58
N SER A 54 4.15 0.86 -0.47
CA SER A 54 3.08 1.77 -0.07
C SER A 54 3.30 2.34 1.34
N LEU A 55 3.91 1.56 2.25
CA LEU A 55 4.23 1.99 3.61
C LEU A 55 5.26 3.13 3.63
N GLU A 56 6.29 3.07 2.77
CA GLU A 56 7.29 4.14 2.68
C GLU A 56 6.64 5.48 2.28
N VAL A 57 5.70 5.44 1.34
CA VAL A 57 4.95 6.63 0.91
C VAL A 57 4.02 7.12 2.03
N GLU A 58 3.32 6.20 2.69
CA GLU A 58 2.47 6.51 3.85
C GLU A 58 3.25 7.18 4.99
N GLU A 59 4.43 6.65 5.34
CA GLU A 59 5.31 7.23 6.36
C GLU A 59 5.70 8.68 6.06
N VAL A 60 5.92 9.01 4.78
CA VAL A 60 6.19 10.39 4.36
C VAL A 60 4.93 11.24 4.48
N LEU A 61 3.77 10.75 4.06
CA LEU A 61 2.49 11.44 4.20
C LEU A 61 2.17 11.76 5.66
N TYR A 62 2.41 10.82 6.58
CA TYR A 62 2.19 11.01 8.02
C TYR A 62 3.05 12.11 8.65
N ARG A 63 4.15 12.52 8.00
CA ARG A 63 4.97 13.65 8.47
C ARG A 63 4.36 15.00 8.13
N HIS A 64 3.41 15.07 7.19
CA HIS A 64 2.77 16.32 6.81
C HIS A 64 1.80 16.78 7.91
N PRO A 65 1.87 18.04 8.39
CA PRO A 65 1.12 18.48 9.58
C PRO A 65 -0.40 18.40 9.41
N ALA A 66 -0.91 18.55 8.18
CA ALA A 66 -2.35 18.48 7.88
C ALA A 66 -2.91 17.05 7.79
N VAL A 67 -2.07 16.01 7.67
CA VAL A 67 -2.52 14.63 7.47
C VAL A 67 -2.91 14.02 8.82
N LEU A 68 -4.14 13.51 8.90
CA LEU A 68 -4.63 12.74 10.05
C LEU A 68 -4.36 11.24 9.84
N THR A 69 -4.81 10.72 8.71
CA THR A 69 -4.63 9.32 8.31
C THR A 69 -4.34 9.27 6.81
N ALA A 70 -3.45 8.38 6.38
CA ALA A 70 -3.19 8.14 4.97
C ALA A 70 -3.10 6.65 4.65
N ALA A 71 -3.53 6.29 3.45
CA ALA A 71 -3.32 4.99 2.86
C ALA A 71 -2.96 5.12 1.39
N VAL A 72 -2.03 4.31 0.94
CA VAL A 72 -1.51 4.28 -0.43
C VAL A 72 -1.75 2.90 -1.02
N VAL A 73 -2.23 2.88 -2.26
CA VAL A 73 -2.48 1.66 -3.03
C VAL A 73 -2.01 1.84 -4.47
N ALA A 74 -1.77 0.72 -5.16
CA ALA A 74 -1.49 0.70 -6.59
C ALA A 74 -2.73 1.12 -7.38
N ARG A 75 -2.56 2.08 -8.29
CA ARG A 75 -3.55 2.46 -9.30
C ARG A 75 -3.01 2.19 -10.69
N PRO A 76 -3.78 1.61 -11.63
CA PRO A 76 -3.32 1.41 -12.99
C PRO A 76 -2.97 2.73 -13.67
N ASP A 77 -1.89 2.73 -14.46
CA ASP A 77 -1.41 3.86 -15.23
C ASP A 77 -0.95 3.37 -16.61
N GLU A 78 -1.44 4.03 -17.67
CA GLU A 78 -1.18 3.61 -19.05
C GLU A 78 0.30 3.60 -19.43
N LYS A 79 1.11 4.46 -18.81
CA LYS A 79 2.53 4.62 -19.13
C LYS A 79 3.43 3.81 -18.20
N TRP A 80 3.04 3.66 -16.94
CA TRP A 80 3.89 3.09 -15.90
C TRP A 80 3.42 1.71 -15.41
N GLY A 81 2.31 1.20 -15.93
CA GLY A 81 1.66 -0.02 -15.44
C GLY A 81 0.86 0.29 -14.18
N GLU A 82 1.54 0.63 -13.09
CA GLU A 82 0.94 1.10 -11.84
C GLU A 82 1.62 2.36 -11.32
N VAL A 83 0.89 3.15 -10.53
CA VAL A 83 1.43 4.30 -9.80
C VAL A 83 0.83 4.38 -8.40
N PRO A 84 1.53 5.00 -7.44
CA PRO A 84 0.97 5.22 -6.12
C PRO A 84 -0.21 6.19 -6.18
N ALA A 85 -1.33 5.79 -5.59
CA ALA A 85 -2.49 6.62 -5.32
C ALA A 85 -2.67 6.76 -3.81
N ALA A 86 -2.68 7.99 -3.32
CA ALA A 86 -2.84 8.30 -1.90
C ALA A 86 -4.27 8.74 -1.60
N TYR A 87 -4.84 8.14 -0.56
CA TYR A 87 -6.13 8.48 0.02
C TYR A 87 -5.88 9.03 1.42
N ILE A 88 -6.38 10.23 1.69
CA ILE A 88 -5.94 11.04 2.84
C ILE A 88 -7.14 11.58 3.60
N GLU A 89 -7.19 11.31 4.89
CA GLU A 89 -7.98 12.07 5.85
C GLU A 89 -7.14 13.23 6.36
N VAL A 90 -7.70 14.43 6.32
CA VAL A 90 -7.07 15.64 6.86
C VAL A 90 -7.56 15.90 8.28
N LYS A 91 -6.73 16.57 9.09
CA LYS A 91 -7.13 17.03 10.42
C LYS A 91 -8.21 18.09 10.31
N ASP A 92 -9.11 18.15 11.29
CA ASP A 92 -10.18 19.14 11.33
C ASP A 92 -9.61 20.57 11.25
N GLY A 93 -10.18 21.37 10.36
CA GLY A 93 -9.77 22.77 10.14
C GLY A 93 -8.46 22.96 9.36
N ALA A 94 -7.79 21.89 8.92
CA ALA A 94 -6.61 21.99 8.08
C ALA A 94 -7.00 22.27 6.62
N GLY A 95 -6.46 23.35 6.03
CA GLY A 95 -6.51 23.60 4.59
C GLY A 95 -5.26 23.04 3.92
N VAL A 96 -5.42 22.05 3.04
CA VAL A 96 -4.31 21.46 2.27
C VAL A 96 -4.82 21.04 0.90
N THR A 97 -4.00 21.25 -0.13
CA THR A 97 -4.31 20.86 -1.50
C THR A 97 -3.55 19.60 -1.91
N ALA A 98 -3.96 18.99 -3.04
CA ALA A 98 -3.22 17.88 -3.61
C ALA A 98 -1.78 18.26 -3.98
N ASP A 99 -1.58 19.49 -4.48
CA ASP A 99 -0.26 19.99 -4.87
C ASP A 99 0.67 20.17 -3.66
N ASP A 100 0.14 20.61 -2.51
CA ASP A 100 0.90 20.71 -1.25
C ASP A 100 1.42 19.32 -0.82
N ILE A 101 0.55 18.31 -0.88
CA ILE A 101 0.91 16.92 -0.54
C ILE A 101 1.96 16.37 -1.52
N ILE A 102 1.82 16.65 -2.82
CA ILE A 102 2.78 16.22 -3.84
C ILE A 102 4.12 16.91 -3.63
N ALA A 103 4.13 18.21 -3.29
CA ALA A 103 5.34 18.96 -2.99
C ALA A 103 6.06 18.37 -1.78
N HIS A 104 5.35 18.15 -0.67
CA HIS A 104 5.89 17.47 0.53
C HIS A 104 6.49 16.11 0.20
N CYS A 105 5.79 15.29 -0.60
CA CYS A 105 6.31 14.00 -1.04
C CYS A 105 7.61 14.15 -1.84
N ARG A 106 7.72 15.13 -2.75
CA ARG A 106 8.92 15.35 -3.58
C ARG A 106 10.15 15.76 -2.79
N GLU A 107 9.98 16.38 -1.63
CA GLU A 107 11.10 16.76 -0.75
C GLU A 107 11.71 15.56 -0.03
N HIS A 108 10.94 14.47 0.12
CA HIS A 108 11.31 13.33 0.96
C HIS A 108 11.40 11.99 0.20
N LEU A 109 10.85 11.90 -1.01
CA LEU A 109 10.81 10.70 -1.84
C LEU A 109 11.49 10.92 -3.18
N ALA A 110 12.07 9.84 -3.71
CA ALA A 110 12.46 9.81 -5.12
C ALA A 110 11.23 10.04 -6.02
N ARG A 111 11.42 10.75 -7.13
CA ARG A 111 10.31 11.24 -7.99
C ARG A 111 9.33 10.16 -8.44
N TYR A 112 9.80 8.95 -8.69
CA TYR A 112 8.96 7.84 -9.16
C TYR A 112 8.06 7.24 -8.06
N LYS A 113 8.36 7.50 -6.78
CA LYS A 113 7.57 7.07 -5.61
C LYS A 113 6.48 8.06 -5.21
N VAL A 114 6.53 9.29 -5.75
CA VAL A 114 5.56 10.34 -5.43
C VAL A 114 4.20 9.93 -5.98
N PRO A 115 3.12 9.99 -5.17
CA PRO A 115 1.78 9.70 -5.65
C PRO A 115 1.39 10.54 -6.86
N LYS A 116 0.70 9.90 -7.82
CA LYS A 116 0.13 10.59 -8.99
C LYS A 116 -1.35 10.90 -8.85
N HIS A 117 -2.00 10.32 -7.85
CA HIS A 117 -3.38 10.59 -7.49
C HIS A 117 -3.45 10.88 -6.00
N ILE A 118 -4.09 11.99 -5.64
CA ILE A 118 -4.38 12.37 -4.26
C ILE A 118 -5.89 12.50 -4.15
N GLU A 119 -6.48 11.82 -3.18
CA GLU A 119 -7.91 11.90 -2.89
C GLU A 119 -8.13 12.15 -1.41
N PHE A 120 -8.85 13.22 -1.09
CA PHE A 120 -9.25 13.52 0.27
C PHE A 120 -10.61 12.90 0.54
N CYS A 121 -10.65 11.90 1.42
CA CYS A 121 -11.87 11.17 1.73
C CYS A 121 -11.82 10.54 3.12
N VAL A 122 -12.97 10.11 3.63
CA VAL A 122 -13.03 9.28 4.84
C VAL A 122 -12.52 7.89 4.48
N LEU A 123 -11.52 7.39 5.21
CA LEU A 123 -10.92 6.10 4.91
C LEU A 123 -11.80 4.96 5.43
N PRO A 124 -12.05 3.91 4.62
CA PRO A 124 -12.80 2.75 5.08
C PRO A 124 -11.98 2.02 6.14
N LYS A 125 -12.59 1.80 7.31
CA LYS A 125 -11.94 1.18 8.48
C LYS A 125 -12.81 0.06 9.03
N THR A 126 -12.17 -0.97 9.58
CA THR A 126 -12.86 -1.99 10.39
C THR A 126 -13.37 -1.39 11.71
N SER A 127 -14.19 -2.13 12.44
CA SER A 127 -14.62 -1.77 13.80
C SER A 127 -13.45 -1.58 14.80
N THR A 128 -12.28 -2.13 14.49
CA THR A 128 -11.04 -1.96 15.26
C THR A 128 -10.15 -0.82 14.76
N GLY A 129 -10.61 -0.03 13.78
CA GLY A 129 -9.88 1.12 13.23
C GLY A 129 -8.86 0.78 12.14
N LYS A 130 -8.74 -0.48 11.72
CA LYS A 130 -7.79 -0.88 10.68
C LYS A 130 -8.28 -0.43 9.30
N ILE A 131 -7.46 0.28 8.55
CA ILE A 131 -7.79 0.73 7.19
C ILE A 131 -7.97 -0.49 6.27
N GLN A 132 -9.06 -0.49 5.50
CA GLN A 132 -9.40 -1.51 4.53
C GLN A 132 -8.83 -1.16 3.15
N LYS A 133 -7.51 -1.36 2.96
CA LYS A 133 -6.83 -1.08 1.69
C LYS A 133 -7.42 -1.84 0.48
N PHE A 134 -8.19 -2.91 0.66
CA PHE A 134 -8.85 -3.59 -0.46
C PHE A 134 -9.96 -2.72 -1.08
N ALA A 135 -10.77 -2.05 -0.25
CA ALA A 135 -11.81 -1.14 -0.74
C ALA A 135 -11.20 0.05 -1.48
N LEU A 136 -10.06 0.55 -1.00
CA LEU A 136 -9.30 1.59 -1.71
C LEU A 136 -8.75 1.10 -3.06
N ARG A 137 -8.31 -0.15 -3.16
CA ARG A 137 -7.89 -0.74 -4.44
C ARG A 137 -9.05 -0.85 -5.43
N GLU A 138 -10.25 -1.19 -4.96
CA GLU A 138 -11.46 -1.18 -5.80
C GLU A 138 -11.77 0.23 -6.31
N MET A 139 -11.71 1.24 -5.45
CA MET A 139 -11.85 2.66 -5.84
C MET A 139 -10.78 3.08 -6.86
N ALA A 140 -9.55 2.61 -6.69
CA ALA A 140 -8.44 2.84 -7.60
C ALA A 140 -8.50 2.02 -8.90
N LYS A 141 -9.48 1.10 -9.03
CA LYS A 141 -9.59 0.12 -10.13
C LYS A 141 -8.32 -0.73 -10.31
N SER A 142 -7.64 -1.04 -9.22
CA SER A 142 -6.39 -1.80 -9.22
C SER A 142 -6.60 -3.21 -9.76
N ALA A 143 -5.71 -3.69 -10.63
CA ALA A 143 -5.73 -5.08 -11.12
C ALA A 143 -5.58 -6.08 -9.97
N SER A 144 -4.81 -5.73 -8.93
CA SER A 144 -4.66 -6.50 -7.68
C SER A 144 -5.93 -6.58 -6.82
N ALA A 145 -6.98 -5.83 -7.14
CA ALA A 145 -8.27 -5.90 -6.45
C ALA A 145 -9.15 -7.07 -6.93
N ILE A 146 -8.81 -7.67 -8.07
CA ILE A 146 -9.66 -8.61 -8.81
C ILE A 146 -9.19 -10.08 -8.63
N GLU A 147 -8.05 -10.31 -7.98
CA GLU A 147 -7.53 -11.67 -7.66
C GLU A 147 -7.83 -12.14 -6.24
#